data_AF-A0A3A9GQC1-F1
#
_entry.id   AF-A0A3A9GQC1-F1
#
_cell.length_a   1.000
_cell.length_b   1.000
_cell.length_c   1.000
_cell.angle_alpha   90.00
_cell.angle_beta   90.00
_cell.angle_gamma   90.00
#
_symmetry.space_group_name_H-M   'P 1'
#
loop_
_entity.id
_entity.type
_entity.pdbx_description
1 polymer ?
#
loop_
_entity_poly.entity_id
_entity_poly.type
_entity_poly.pdbx_seq_one_letter_code
_entity_poly.pdbx_strand_id
1 'polypeptide(L)'
;MSNLYNASRYKNVIINLLLKNNDFVTLMNPQKPPHNQLEIQDMLLGGTWFIDRKKYEVQGQLFDHNFVDDTTDEEKTFVFVETDINMIRQNIFTDFGLYICIFTSKSLIRITDDTVPSINEVEGMGYEVGHYGNRIDILCDTVDRILKGNRKIKGIGNIEPAERGFCTLYSPNNKYYGKCLKYNVTNLNEVENSCEN
;
A
#
# COMPACT_ATOMS: atom_id res chain seq x y z
N MET A 1 23.76 10.52 0.93
CA MET A 1 22.29 10.75 1.08
C MET A 1 21.86 10.56 2.53
N SER A 2 20.83 11.26 3.01
CA SER A 2 20.36 11.16 4.41
C SER A 2 19.35 10.01 4.64
N ASN A 3 19.21 9.55 5.89
CA ASN A 3 18.25 8.51 6.26
C ASN A 3 16.79 8.91 5.98
N LEU A 4 16.45 10.20 6.13
CA LEU A 4 15.12 10.74 5.84
C LEU A 4 14.81 10.73 4.34
N TYR A 5 15.80 11.05 3.49
CA TYR A 5 15.66 10.91 2.04
C TYR A 5 15.36 9.45 1.67
N ASN A 6 16.07 8.50 2.28
CA ASN A 6 15.86 7.08 2.04
C ASN A 6 14.45 6.63 2.48
N ALA A 7 13.98 7.03 3.66
CA ALA A 7 12.62 6.73 4.14
C ALA A 7 11.52 7.18 3.16
N SER A 8 11.63 8.42 2.64
CA SER A 8 10.67 8.94 1.65
C SER A 8 10.75 8.18 0.32
N ARG A 9 11.95 7.86 -0.16
CA ARG A 9 12.15 7.03 -1.36
C ARG A 9 11.53 5.64 -1.19
N TYR A 10 11.57 5.06 0.00
CA TYR A 10 11.03 3.72 0.24
C TYR A 10 9.52 3.67 0.05
N LYS A 11 8.80 4.62 0.64
CA LYS A 11 7.34 4.73 0.47
C LYS A 11 6.97 4.78 -1.01
N ASN A 12 7.64 5.64 -1.78
CA ASN A 12 7.42 5.78 -3.22
C ASN A 12 7.65 4.47 -4.00
N VAL A 13 8.71 3.72 -3.67
CA VAL A 13 8.97 2.46 -4.38
C VAL A 13 7.96 1.38 -4.00
N ILE A 14 7.59 1.28 -2.73
CA ILE A 14 6.55 0.33 -2.28
C ILE A 14 5.22 0.65 -2.97
N ILE A 15 4.78 1.91 -2.95
CA ILE A 15 3.56 2.37 -3.63
C ILE A 15 3.59 1.99 -5.11
N ASN A 16 4.71 2.23 -5.80
CA ASN A 16 4.87 1.87 -7.21
C ASN A 16 4.80 0.35 -7.46
N LEU A 17 5.26 -0.48 -6.53
CA LEU A 17 5.12 -1.94 -6.65
C LEU A 17 3.65 -2.36 -6.51
N LEU A 18 2.91 -1.75 -5.58
CA LEU A 18 1.49 -2.01 -5.38
C LEU A 18 0.67 -1.60 -6.62
N LEU A 19 0.89 -0.39 -7.14
CA LEU A 19 0.17 0.14 -8.31
C LEU A 19 0.37 -0.68 -9.61
N LYS A 20 1.47 -1.44 -9.70
CA LYS A 20 1.78 -2.29 -10.87
C LYS A 20 1.18 -3.69 -10.79
N ASN A 21 0.65 -4.09 -9.63
CA ASN A 21 0.10 -5.42 -9.45
C ASN A 21 -1.41 -5.43 -9.75
N ASN A 22 -1.83 -6.20 -10.76
CA ASN A 22 -3.22 -6.24 -11.20
C ASN A 22 -4.18 -6.75 -10.11
N ASP A 23 -3.78 -7.73 -9.33
CA ASP A 23 -4.62 -8.31 -8.27
C ASP A 23 -4.87 -7.26 -7.18
N PHE A 24 -3.82 -6.53 -6.78
CA PHE A 24 -3.91 -5.41 -5.86
C PHE A 24 -4.87 -4.34 -6.39
N VAL A 25 -4.66 -3.86 -7.63
CA VAL A 25 -5.51 -2.84 -8.25
C VAL A 25 -6.97 -3.29 -8.30
N THR A 26 -7.21 -4.55 -8.65
CA THR A 26 -8.56 -5.13 -8.74
C THR A 26 -9.23 -5.18 -7.37
N LEU A 27 -8.52 -5.64 -6.34
CA LEU A 27 -9.02 -5.70 -4.96
C LEU A 27 -9.25 -4.33 -4.34
N MET A 28 -8.51 -3.30 -4.77
CA MET A 28 -8.75 -1.91 -4.37
C MET A 28 -10.03 -1.34 -4.99
N ASN A 29 -10.48 -1.91 -6.13
CA ASN A 29 -11.68 -1.50 -6.87
C ASN A 29 -11.77 0.03 -7.08
N PRO A 30 -10.79 0.65 -7.77
CA PRO A 30 -10.82 2.08 -8.02
C PRO A 30 -11.95 2.50 -8.96
N GLN A 31 -12.33 3.76 -8.84
CA GLN A 31 -13.26 4.40 -9.76
C GLN A 31 -12.71 4.36 -11.19
N LYS A 32 -13.59 4.31 -12.19
CA LYS A 32 -13.16 4.44 -13.59
C LYS A 32 -12.63 5.86 -13.85
N PRO A 33 -11.55 6.02 -14.64
CA PRO A 33 -11.03 7.34 -14.94
C PRO A 33 -12.10 8.22 -15.60
N PRO A 34 -12.31 9.46 -15.10
CA PRO A 34 -13.34 10.35 -15.64
C PRO A 34 -12.93 10.98 -16.98
N HIS A 35 -11.68 10.76 -17.41
CA HIS A 35 -11.10 11.29 -18.64
C HIS A 35 -10.06 10.32 -19.21
N ASN A 36 -9.90 10.28 -20.54
CA ASN A 36 -9.01 9.34 -21.24
C ASN A 36 -7.50 9.62 -21.05
N GLN A 37 -7.14 10.78 -20.48
CA GLN A 37 -5.77 11.13 -20.13
C GLN A 37 -5.40 10.68 -18.71
N LEU A 38 -6.36 10.14 -17.96
CA LEU A 38 -6.16 9.65 -16.61
C LEU A 38 -6.17 8.12 -16.63
N GLU A 39 -5.29 7.54 -15.85
CA GLU A 39 -5.15 6.09 -15.71
C GLU A 39 -5.75 5.60 -14.39
N ILE A 40 -5.89 4.28 -14.24
CA ILE A 40 -6.41 3.68 -13.00
C ILE A 40 -5.48 3.98 -11.81
N GLN A 41 -4.17 4.09 -12.04
CA GLN A 41 -3.21 4.44 -11.01
C GLN A 41 -3.44 5.87 -10.48
N ASP A 42 -3.85 6.81 -11.35
CA ASP A 42 -4.22 8.16 -10.93
C ASP A 42 -5.44 8.15 -10.01
N MET A 43 -6.36 7.20 -10.22
CA MET A 43 -7.55 7.06 -9.36
C MET A 43 -7.19 6.52 -7.97
N LEU A 44 -6.21 5.62 -7.91
CA LEU A 44 -5.69 5.09 -6.63
C LEU A 44 -4.89 6.14 -5.85
N LEU A 45 -4.13 7.00 -6.52
CA LEU A 45 -3.38 8.06 -5.85
C LEU A 45 -4.26 9.27 -5.50
N GLY A 46 -5.28 9.54 -6.31
CA GLY A 46 -6.11 10.73 -6.19
C GLY A 46 -5.38 11.99 -6.62
N GLY A 47 -6.13 13.08 -6.75
CA GLY A 47 -5.58 14.36 -7.18
C GLY A 47 -6.59 15.31 -7.79
N THR A 48 -6.07 16.43 -8.26
CA THR A 48 -6.82 17.43 -9.03
C THR A 48 -6.11 17.69 -10.34
N TRP A 49 -6.84 17.57 -11.46
CA TRP A 49 -6.33 17.81 -12.80
C TRP A 49 -7.17 18.86 -13.52
N PHE A 50 -6.52 19.66 -14.34
CA PHE A 50 -7.19 20.62 -15.24
C PHE A 50 -6.96 20.16 -16.68
N ILE A 51 -7.95 19.50 -17.26
CA ILE A 51 -7.89 18.96 -18.62
C ILE A 51 -9.00 19.64 -19.43
N ASP A 52 -8.64 20.20 -20.59
CA ASP A 52 -9.57 20.93 -21.46
C ASP A 52 -10.39 22.01 -20.74
N ARG A 53 -9.71 22.75 -19.84
CA ARG A 53 -10.29 23.81 -18.97
C ARG A 53 -11.36 23.32 -17.98
N LYS A 54 -11.52 22.00 -17.81
CA LYS A 54 -12.40 21.39 -16.81
C LYS A 54 -11.56 20.86 -15.65
N LYS A 55 -12.02 21.13 -14.42
CA LYS A 55 -11.45 20.55 -13.19
C LYS A 55 -11.98 19.13 -13.02
N TYR A 56 -11.07 18.19 -12.81
CA TYR A 56 -11.34 16.81 -12.37
C TYR A 56 -10.70 16.63 -11.00
N GLU A 57 -11.45 16.09 -10.05
CA GLU A 57 -11.01 15.90 -8.67
C GLU A 57 -11.42 14.49 -8.24
N VAL A 58 -10.44 13.73 -7.75
CA VAL A 58 -10.64 12.34 -7.34
C VAL A 58 -9.99 12.14 -5.98
N GLN A 59 -10.77 11.63 -5.03
CA GLN A 59 -10.23 11.17 -3.75
C GLN A 59 -9.55 9.81 -3.95
N GLY A 60 -8.26 9.77 -3.64
CA GLY A 60 -7.43 8.57 -3.74
C GLY A 60 -7.80 7.48 -2.73
N GLN A 61 -7.05 6.39 -2.81
CA GLN A 61 -7.19 5.20 -1.98
C GLN A 61 -5.87 4.69 -1.41
N LEU A 62 -4.73 5.04 -2.02
CA LEU A 62 -3.40 4.64 -1.60
C LEU A 62 -2.59 5.88 -1.21
N PHE A 63 -2.19 5.95 0.05
CA PHE A 63 -1.54 7.12 0.62
C PHE A 63 -0.18 6.77 1.24
N ASP A 64 0.73 7.74 1.18
CA ASP A 64 2.03 7.70 1.86
C ASP A 64 1.99 8.32 3.27
N HIS A 65 0.78 8.53 3.80
CA HIS A 65 0.47 9.07 5.11
C HIS A 65 -0.70 8.30 5.72
N ASN A 66 -0.91 8.45 7.04
CA ASN A 66 -1.80 7.59 7.82
C ASN A 66 -3.20 8.17 8.11
N PHE A 67 -3.70 9.05 7.26
CA PHE A 67 -5.04 9.62 7.38
C PHE A 67 -5.76 9.64 6.03
N VAL A 68 -7.09 9.67 6.09
CA VAL A 68 -7.97 10.02 4.95
C VAL A 68 -8.71 11.28 5.38
N ASP A 69 -9.02 12.17 4.44
CA ASP A 69 -9.87 13.32 4.72
C ASP A 69 -11.20 12.89 5.35
N ASP A 70 -11.67 13.64 6.36
CA ASP A 70 -12.87 13.32 7.16
C ASP A 70 -14.14 13.18 6.30
N THR A 71 -14.16 13.84 5.15
CA THR A 71 -15.21 13.71 4.14
C THR A 71 -14.83 12.63 3.14
N THR A 72 -15.32 11.41 3.38
CA THR A 72 -15.37 10.36 2.35
C THR A 72 -16.73 10.38 1.68
N ASP A 73 -16.76 10.74 0.40
CA ASP A 73 -18.01 10.81 -0.36
C ASP A 73 -18.57 9.42 -0.70
N GLU A 74 -17.72 8.40 -0.69
CA GLU A 74 -18.07 7.02 -1.05
C GLU A 74 -17.38 6.01 -0.13
N GLU A 75 -18.04 4.86 0.05
CA GLU A 75 -17.43 3.72 0.72
C GLU A 75 -16.33 3.12 -0.16
N LYS A 76 -15.10 3.08 0.35
CA LYS A 76 -13.91 2.64 -0.38
C LYS A 76 -13.02 1.74 0.47
N THR A 77 -12.10 1.07 -0.23
CA THR A 77 -10.94 0.43 0.38
C THR A 77 -9.75 1.38 0.32
N PHE A 78 -8.96 1.40 1.38
CA PHE A 78 -7.83 2.31 1.56
C PHE A 78 -6.58 1.55 2.01
N VAL A 79 -5.43 2.05 1.60
CA VAL A 79 -4.11 1.54 1.98
C VAL A 79 -3.22 2.71 2.36
N PHE A 80 -2.58 2.62 3.53
CA PHE A 80 -1.52 3.52 3.95
C PHE A 80 -0.19 2.80 3.89
N VAL A 81 0.84 3.48 3.40
CA VAL A 81 2.22 3.03 3.44
C VAL A 81 3.01 4.05 4.26
N GLU A 82 3.47 3.65 5.44
CA GLU A 82 4.23 4.53 6.33
C GLU A 82 5.55 3.89 6.74
N THR A 83 6.55 4.73 7.02
CA THR A 83 7.83 4.29 7.56
C THR A 83 8.20 5.03 8.84
N ASP A 84 8.87 4.33 9.74
CA ASP A 84 9.56 4.95 10.87
C ASP A 84 11.04 4.52 10.90
N ILE A 85 11.84 5.20 11.71
CA ILE A 85 13.22 4.81 11.97
C ILE A 85 13.24 4.13 13.34
N ASN A 86 13.38 2.81 13.34
CA ASN A 86 13.44 2.02 14.56
C ASN A 86 14.80 2.13 15.25
N MET A 87 15.88 2.05 14.46
CA MET A 87 17.24 2.06 15.01
C MET A 87 18.26 2.50 13.94
N ILE A 88 19.27 3.27 14.36
CA ILE A 88 20.47 3.54 13.57
C ILE A 88 21.63 2.81 14.26
N ARG A 89 22.20 1.79 13.62
CA ARG A 89 23.33 1.01 14.13
C ARG A 89 24.64 1.55 13.57
N GLN A 90 25.52 2.01 14.46
CA GLN A 90 26.90 2.39 14.15
C GLN A 90 27.05 3.41 12.99
N ASN A 91 26.01 4.22 12.72
CA ASN A 91 25.89 5.10 11.54
C ASN A 91 25.99 4.41 10.16
N ILE A 92 26.12 3.09 10.11
CA ILE A 92 26.33 2.29 8.88
C ILE A 92 25.07 1.53 8.49
N PHE A 93 24.20 1.17 9.43
CA PHE A 93 22.91 0.52 9.12
C PHE A 93 21.77 1.32 9.70
N THR A 94 20.71 1.48 8.91
CA THR A 94 19.45 2.04 9.39
C THR A 94 18.37 0.97 9.24
N ASP A 95 17.73 0.63 10.35
CA ASP A 95 16.56 -0.24 10.38
C ASP A 95 15.31 0.63 10.41
N PHE A 96 14.47 0.44 9.39
CA PHE A 96 13.19 1.11 9.28
C PHE A 96 12.07 0.12 9.58
N GLY A 97 11.04 0.57 10.28
CA GLY A 97 9.75 -0.10 10.26
C GLY A 97 8.99 0.34 9.02
N LEU A 98 8.42 -0.62 8.31
CA LEU A 98 7.49 -0.38 7.22
C LEU A 98 6.10 -0.88 7.67
N TYR A 99 5.13 0.01 7.64
CA TYR A 99 3.75 -0.24 8.05
C TYR A 99 2.84 -0.10 6.84
N ILE A 100 2.11 -1.16 6.52
CA ILE A 100 1.09 -1.13 5.48
C ILE A 100 -0.26 -1.40 6.12
N CYS A 101 -1.05 -0.34 6.32
CA CYS A 101 -2.40 -0.44 6.88
C CYS A 101 -3.42 -0.54 5.77
N ILE A 102 -4.15 -1.65 5.70
CA ILE A 102 -5.16 -1.94 4.71
C ILE A 102 -6.51 -1.97 5.43
N PHE A 103 -7.46 -1.15 5.00
CA PHE A 103 -8.78 -1.09 5.62
C PHE A 103 -9.86 -0.74 4.61
N THR A 104 -11.08 -1.15 4.89
CA THR A 104 -12.23 -0.93 4.00
C THR A 104 -13.48 -0.64 4.80
N SER A 105 -14.47 0.01 4.16
CA SER A 105 -15.79 0.15 4.80
C SER A 105 -16.30 -1.24 5.15
N LYS A 106 -16.95 -1.38 6.32
CA LYS A 106 -17.46 -2.67 6.78
C LYS A 106 -18.43 -3.33 5.81
N SER A 107 -19.12 -2.55 4.98
CA SER A 107 -20.00 -3.02 3.90
C SER A 107 -19.25 -3.72 2.75
N LEU A 108 -17.96 -3.42 2.56
CA LEU A 108 -17.14 -3.91 1.43
C LEU A 108 -16.20 -5.07 1.79
N ILE A 109 -16.21 -5.51 3.06
CA ILE A 109 -15.32 -6.59 3.54
C ILE A 109 -15.62 -7.90 2.80
N ARG A 110 -16.91 -8.21 2.61
CA ARG A 110 -17.34 -9.46 2.01
C ARG A 110 -17.24 -9.37 0.50
N ILE A 111 -16.58 -10.36 -0.08
CA ILE A 111 -16.58 -10.62 -1.50
C ILE A 111 -17.60 -11.71 -1.76
N THR A 112 -18.50 -11.45 -2.71
CA THR A 112 -19.56 -12.35 -3.17
C THR A 112 -19.57 -12.36 -4.70
N ASP A 113 -20.46 -13.13 -5.32
CA ASP A 113 -20.57 -13.16 -6.78
C ASP A 113 -20.95 -11.79 -7.38
N ASP A 114 -21.72 -10.99 -6.64
CA ASP A 114 -22.19 -9.66 -7.07
C ASP A 114 -21.26 -8.49 -6.72
N THR A 115 -20.09 -8.74 -6.12
CA THR A 115 -19.12 -7.67 -5.78
C THR A 115 -18.06 -7.49 -6.85
N VAL A 116 -17.27 -6.42 -6.75
CA VAL A 116 -16.04 -6.23 -7.54
C VAL A 116 -14.81 -6.21 -6.62
N PRO A 117 -13.87 -7.15 -6.75
CA PRO A 117 -13.98 -8.36 -7.57
C PRO A 117 -15.07 -9.31 -7.05
N SER A 118 -15.48 -10.22 -7.91
CA SER A 118 -16.35 -11.36 -7.61
C SER A 118 -15.55 -12.54 -7.04
N ILE A 119 -16.24 -13.56 -6.53
CA ILE A 119 -15.60 -14.80 -6.07
C ILE A 119 -14.77 -15.44 -7.18
N ASN A 120 -15.31 -15.56 -8.39
CA ASN A 120 -14.61 -16.15 -9.54
C ASN A 120 -13.32 -15.39 -9.90
N GLU A 121 -13.35 -14.06 -9.83
CA GLU A 121 -12.15 -13.24 -10.08
C GLU A 121 -11.09 -13.47 -9.00
N VAL A 122 -11.50 -13.58 -7.74
CA VAL A 122 -10.60 -13.89 -6.61
C VAL A 122 -10.03 -15.30 -6.69
N GLU A 123 -10.81 -16.29 -7.10
CA GLU A 123 -10.32 -17.65 -7.38
C GLU A 123 -9.31 -17.64 -8.54
N GLY A 124 -9.54 -16.80 -9.56
CA GLY A 124 -8.60 -16.55 -10.65
C GLY A 124 -7.25 -15.95 -10.18
N MET A 125 -7.22 -15.26 -9.04
CA MET A 125 -5.99 -14.79 -8.39
C MET A 125 -5.28 -15.89 -7.58
N GLY A 126 -5.86 -17.10 -7.51
CA GLY A 126 -5.29 -18.26 -6.82
C GLY A 126 -5.67 -18.36 -5.34
N TYR A 127 -6.81 -17.79 -4.93
CA TYR A 127 -7.35 -17.90 -3.57
C TYR A 127 -8.51 -18.89 -3.50
N GLU A 128 -8.53 -19.71 -2.45
CA GLU A 128 -9.67 -20.59 -2.13
C GLU A 128 -10.60 -19.88 -1.12
N VAL A 129 -11.67 -19.25 -1.62
CA VAL A 129 -12.55 -18.40 -0.79
C VAL A 129 -13.95 -18.95 -0.58
N GLY A 130 -14.32 -20.02 -1.28
CA GLY A 130 -15.65 -20.62 -1.21
C GLY A 130 -16.74 -19.58 -1.45
N HIS A 131 -17.76 -19.55 -0.59
CA HIS A 131 -18.89 -18.62 -0.74
C HIS A 131 -18.68 -17.23 -0.10
N TYR A 132 -17.58 -17.00 0.63
CA TYR A 132 -17.39 -15.77 1.40
C TYR A 132 -15.92 -15.34 1.47
N GLY A 133 -15.45 -14.66 0.43
CA GLY A 133 -14.12 -14.03 0.45
C GLY A 133 -14.06 -12.84 1.42
N ASN A 134 -12.89 -12.62 2.01
CA ASN A 134 -12.60 -11.45 2.85
C ASN A 134 -11.58 -10.56 2.14
N ARG A 135 -12.02 -9.39 1.67
CA ARG A 135 -11.20 -8.42 0.93
C ARG A 135 -9.92 -8.05 1.66
N ILE A 136 -9.99 -7.85 2.98
CA ILE A 136 -8.82 -7.46 3.78
C ILE A 136 -7.81 -8.58 3.86
N ASP A 137 -8.25 -9.82 4.06
CA ASP A 137 -7.33 -10.96 4.18
C ASP A 137 -6.59 -11.21 2.86
N ILE A 138 -7.32 -11.11 1.75
CA ILE A 138 -6.77 -11.29 0.39
C ILE A 138 -5.83 -10.13 0.05
N LEU A 139 -6.20 -8.87 0.35
CA LEU A 139 -5.30 -7.73 0.15
C LEU A 139 -4.03 -7.85 0.98
N CYS A 140 -4.12 -8.31 2.23
CA CYS A 140 -2.95 -8.53 3.07
C CYS A 140 -1.99 -9.56 2.45
N ASP A 141 -2.50 -10.70 2.00
CA ASP A 141 -1.67 -11.73 1.34
C ASP A 141 -1.11 -11.23 0.01
N THR A 142 -1.91 -10.51 -0.80
CA THR A 142 -1.45 -9.89 -2.06
C THR A 142 -0.29 -8.93 -1.81
N VAL A 143 -0.40 -8.03 -0.83
CA VAL A 143 0.68 -7.11 -0.45
C VAL A 143 1.92 -7.88 0.01
N ASP A 144 1.75 -8.90 0.85
CA ASP A 144 2.86 -9.70 1.33
C ASP A 144 3.58 -10.47 0.20
N ARG A 145 2.83 -11.03 -0.76
CA ARG A 145 3.39 -11.65 -1.97
C ARG A 145 4.16 -10.65 -2.83
N ILE A 146 3.64 -9.43 -3.01
CA ILE A 146 4.33 -8.36 -3.75
C ILE A 146 5.68 -8.05 -3.09
N LEU A 147 5.71 -7.85 -1.77
CA LEU A 147 6.94 -7.55 -1.05
C LEU A 147 7.91 -8.74 -1.03
N LYS A 148 7.42 -9.96 -0.81
CA LYS A 148 8.24 -11.19 -0.86
C LYS A 148 8.76 -11.52 -2.25
N GLY A 149 8.10 -11.11 -3.32
CA GLY A 149 8.63 -11.19 -4.68
C GLY A 149 9.75 -10.19 -4.94
N ASN A 150 9.87 -9.16 -4.09
CA ASN A 150 10.79 -8.04 -4.22
C ASN A 150 11.68 -7.89 -2.96
N ARG A 151 12.21 -8.98 -2.40
CA ARG A 151 12.95 -8.93 -1.12
C ARG A 151 14.21 -8.06 -1.16
N LYS A 152 14.82 -7.87 -2.33
CA LYS A 152 16.03 -7.04 -2.51
C LYS A 152 15.76 -5.94 -3.53
N ILE A 153 15.12 -4.87 -3.08
CA ILE A 153 14.93 -3.70 -3.93
C ILE A 153 16.20 -2.85 -3.85
N LYS A 154 16.81 -2.59 -5.01
CA LYS A 154 18.05 -1.79 -5.11
C LYS A 154 17.85 -0.43 -4.44
N GLY A 155 18.64 -0.16 -3.41
CA GLY A 155 18.61 1.08 -2.63
C GLY A 155 17.59 1.12 -1.48
N ILE A 156 16.83 0.05 -1.23
CA ILE A 156 15.93 -0.07 -0.05
C ILE A 156 16.50 -1.06 0.96
N GLY A 157 17.14 -2.12 0.50
CA GLY A 157 17.67 -3.17 1.36
C GLY A 157 16.75 -4.39 1.39
N ASN A 158 16.85 -5.16 2.47
CA ASN A 158 16.09 -6.39 2.66
C ASN A 158 14.78 -6.11 3.42
N ILE A 159 13.66 -6.60 2.90
CA ILE A 159 12.33 -6.45 3.53
C ILE A 159 11.90 -7.80 4.09
N GLU A 160 11.64 -7.85 5.40
CA GLU A 160 11.21 -9.06 6.09
C GLU A 160 10.01 -8.79 7.00
N PRO A 161 9.05 -9.73 7.11
CA PRO A 161 7.99 -9.67 8.12
C PRO A 161 8.55 -9.42 9.52
N ALA A 162 7.93 -8.50 10.28
CA ALA A 162 8.31 -8.29 11.67
C ALA A 162 8.06 -9.56 12.49
N GLU A 163 9.05 -10.01 13.25
CA GLU A 163 8.96 -11.26 14.04
C GLU A 163 7.77 -11.26 15.02
N ARG A 164 7.41 -10.08 15.54
CA ARG A 164 6.27 -9.91 16.43
C ARG A 164 5.27 -8.93 15.84
N GLY A 165 4.00 -9.36 15.82
CA GLY A 165 2.91 -8.51 15.36
C GLY A 165 2.98 -8.20 13.87
N PHE A 166 3.52 -9.12 13.06
CA PHE A 166 3.56 -9.04 11.60
C PHE A 166 2.24 -8.54 11.02
N CYS A 167 1.12 -9.07 11.51
CA CYS A 167 -0.22 -8.65 11.11
C CYS A 167 -1.06 -8.36 12.35
N THR A 168 -1.59 -7.15 12.46
CA THR A 168 -2.39 -6.68 13.60
C THR A 168 -3.70 -6.07 13.13
N LEU A 169 -4.74 -6.07 13.97
CA LEU A 169 -5.99 -5.40 13.64
C LEU A 169 -5.79 -3.89 13.52
N TYR A 170 -6.48 -3.28 12.56
CA TYR A 170 -6.48 -1.84 12.33
C TYR A 170 -7.91 -1.36 12.06
N SER A 171 -8.36 -0.30 12.74
CA SER A 171 -9.70 0.25 12.54
C SER A 171 -9.63 1.75 12.82
N PRO A 172 -9.56 2.61 11.78
CA PRO A 172 -9.37 4.05 11.98
C PRO A 172 -10.58 4.69 12.66
N ASN A 173 -11.78 4.13 12.48
CA ASN A 173 -12.98 4.47 13.24
C ASN A 173 -13.96 3.29 13.21
N ASN A 174 -15.18 3.48 13.71
CA ASN A 174 -16.20 2.44 13.81
C ASN A 174 -16.82 1.99 12.47
N LYS A 175 -16.67 2.74 11.38
CA LYS A 175 -17.18 2.40 10.03
C LYS A 175 -16.23 1.50 9.25
N TYR A 176 -14.94 1.56 9.56
CA TYR A 176 -13.90 0.83 8.83
C TYR A 176 -13.38 -0.36 9.64
N TYR A 177 -12.86 -1.35 8.92
CA TYR A 177 -12.14 -2.50 9.48
C TYR A 177 -10.99 -2.86 8.55
N GLY A 178 -9.90 -3.32 9.15
CA GLY A 178 -8.67 -3.57 8.43
C GLY A 178 -7.60 -4.26 9.27
N LYS A 179 -6.42 -4.34 8.68
CA LYS A 179 -5.22 -4.90 9.28
C LYS A 179 -4.00 -4.04 8.94
N CYS A 180 -3.01 -4.05 9.82
CA CYS A 180 -1.71 -3.43 9.61
C CYS A 180 -0.65 -4.52 9.51
N LEU A 181 0.02 -4.56 8.36
CA LEU A 181 1.20 -5.38 8.11
C LEU A 181 2.45 -4.61 8.53
N LYS A 182 3.36 -5.28 9.25
CA LYS A 182 4.58 -4.70 9.80
C LYS A 182 5.80 -5.44 9.27
N TYR A 183 6.73 -4.70 8.70
CA TYR A 183 7.96 -5.23 8.14
C TYR A 183 9.17 -4.52 8.74
N ASN A 184 10.28 -5.24 8.85
CA ASN A 184 11.59 -4.68 9.10
C ASN A 184 12.30 -4.50 7.76
N VAL A 185 12.84 -3.30 7.54
CA VAL A 185 13.68 -2.99 6.40
C VAL A 185 15.08 -2.68 6.90
N THR A 186 16.05 -3.51 6.55
CA THR A 186 17.46 -3.27 6.87
C THR A 186 18.17 -2.77 5.64
N ASN A 187 18.68 -1.54 5.70
CA ASN A 187 19.53 -0.97 4.67
C ASN A 187 20.96 -0.70 5.17
N LEU A 188 21.92 -0.90 4.28
CA LEU A 188 23.26 -0.36 4.42
C LEU A 188 23.21 1.13 4.07
N ASN A 189 23.51 1.98 5.05
CA ASN A 189 23.95 3.33 4.76
C ASN A 189 25.32 3.18 4.09
N GLU A 190 25.37 3.28 2.77
CA GLU A 190 26.61 3.67 2.11
C GLU A 190 26.90 5.11 2.55
N VAL A 191 27.57 5.24 3.69
CA VAL A 191 28.31 6.45 4.01
C VAL A 191 29.30 6.57 2.86
N GLU A 192 29.14 7.60 2.04
CA GLU A 192 30.15 7.98 1.05
C GLU A 192 31.47 8.13 1.83
N ASN A 193 32.32 7.11 1.79
CA ASN A 193 33.72 7.27 2.11
C ASN A 193 34.29 8.15 1.00
N SER A 194 34.12 9.45 1.13
CA SER A 194 35.05 10.42 0.57
C SER A 194 36.37 10.25 1.31
N CYS A 195 37.09 9.17 1.00
CA CYS A 195 38.52 9.14 1.22
C CYS A 195 39.11 10.01 0.11
N GLU A 196 39.21 11.32 0.37
CA GLU A 196 40.19 12.15 -0.32
C GLU A 196 41.57 11.60 0.05
N ASN A 197 42.29 11.09 -0.96
CA ASN A 197 43.74 10.94 -0.96
C ASN A 197 44.24 11.38 -2.33
#